data_AF-A0A0A2ACV9-F1
#
_entry.id   AF-A0A0A2ACV9-F1
#
_cell.length_a   1.000
_cell.length_b   1.000
_cell.length_c   1.000
_cell.angle_alpha   90.00
_cell.angle_beta   90.00
_cell.angle_gamma   90.00
#
_symmetry.space_group_name_H-M   'P 1'
#
loop_
_entity.id
_entity.type
_entity.pdbx_description
1 polymer ?
#
loop_
_entity_poly.entity_id
_entity_poly.type
_entity_poly.pdbx_seq_one_letter_code
_entity_poly.pdbx_strand_id
1 'polypeptide(L)' 'MQAVNFFFINALLFASLIAVVGVPYFYMTQSDPSDRRNPEIKKVEIIGGVWFHLVLIEGVIANLI' A
#
# COMPACT_ATOMS: atom_id res chain seq x y z
N MET A 1 -17.98 -10.39 -12.43
CA MET A 1 -17.45 -9.75 -11.20
C MET A 1 -16.41 -10.60 -10.48
N GLN A 2 -16.57 -11.91 -10.38
CA GLN A 2 -15.62 -12.81 -9.69
C GLN A 2 -14.15 -12.71 -10.14
N ALA A 3 -13.87 -12.70 -11.45
CA ALA A 3 -12.50 -12.59 -11.96
C ALA A 3 -11.86 -11.24 -11.60
N VAL A 4 -12.62 -10.15 -11.66
CA VAL A 4 -12.18 -8.81 -11.26
C VAL A 4 -11.87 -8.79 -9.76
N ASN A 5 -12.73 -9.41 -8.95
CA ASN A 5 -12.49 -9.56 -7.51
C ASN A 5 -11.18 -10.26 -7.20
N PHE A 6 -10.93 -11.38 -7.87
CA PHE A 6 -9.72 -12.16 -7.69
C PHE A 6 -8.47 -11.31 -7.93
N PHE A 7 -8.44 -10.48 -8.97
CA PHE A 7 -7.31 -9.58 -9.21
C PHE A 7 -7.13 -8.55 -8.09
N PHE A 8 -8.20 -7.89 -7.64
CA PHE A 8 -8.08 -6.86 -6.61
C PHE A 8 -7.72 -7.40 -5.23
N ILE A 9 -8.27 -8.56 -4.84
CA ILE A 9 -7.89 -9.24 -3.60
C ILE A 9 -6.39 -9.58 -3.61
N ASN A 10 -5.90 -10.18 -4.71
CA ASN A 10 -4.48 -10.53 -4.80
C ASN A 10 -3.57 -9.29 -4.83
N ALA A 11 -3.98 -8.23 -5.54
CA ALA A 11 -3.26 -6.96 -5.53
C ALA A 11 -3.22 -6.34 -4.13
N LEU A 12 -4.33 -6.38 -3.39
CA LEU A 12 -4.42 -5.90 -2.02
C LEU A 12 -3.53 -6.71 -1.08
N LEU A 13 -3.52 -8.04 -1.20
CA LEU A 13 -2.65 -8.92 -0.42
C LEU A 13 -1.16 -8.62 -0.69
N PHE A 14 -0.79 -8.45 -1.95
CA PHE A 14 0.58 -8.12 -2.32
C PHE A 14 1.00 -6.72 -1.84
N ALA A 15 0.12 -5.72 -2.00
CA ALA A 15 0.36 -4.38 -1.47
C ALA A 15 0.48 -4.38 0.06
N SER A 16 -0.29 -5.22 0.76
CA SER A 16 -0.20 -5.40 2.21
C SER A 16 1.15 -5.96 2.63
N LEU A 17 1.67 -6.95 1.89
CA LEU A 17 3.01 -7.48 2.14
C LEU A 17 4.10 -6.41 1.95
N ILE A 18 3.99 -5.61 0.87
CA ILE A 18 4.89 -4.47 0.63
C ILE A 18 4.81 -3.46 1.77
N ALA A 19 3.60 -3.15 2.27
CA ALA A 19 3.44 -2.22 3.38
C ALA A 19 4.07 -2.76 4.68
N VAL A 20 3.81 -4.02 5.03
CA VAL A 20 4.33 -4.65 6.27
C VAL A 20 5.86 -4.69 6.29
N VAL A 21 6.51 -4.98 5.16
CA VAL A 21 7.98 -5.08 5.09
C VAL A 21 8.64 -3.73 4.76
N GLY A 22 8.10 -3.04 3.76
CA GLY A 22 8.68 -1.82 3.21
C GLY A 22 8.59 -0.63 4.16
N VAL A 23 7.49 -0.47 4.90
CA VAL A 23 7.33 0.69 5.78
C VAL A 23 8.36 0.68 6.92
N PRO A 24 8.54 -0.41 7.71
CA PRO A 24 9.60 -0.48 8.70
C PRO A 24 10.99 -0.31 8.08
N TYR A 25 11.26 -0.96 6.95
CA TYR A 25 12.54 -0.85 6.24
C TYR A 25 12.88 0.62 5.95
N PHE A 26 11.97 1.36 5.31
CA PHE A 26 12.21 2.77 4.96
C PHE A 26 12.36 3.68 6.18
N TYR A 27 11.62 3.43 7.27
CA TYR A 27 11.82 4.16 8.53
C TYR A 27 13.15 3.84 9.21
N MET A 28 13.70 2.63 9.04
CA MET A 28 14.97 2.22 9.65
C MET A 28 16.19 2.65 8.81
N THR A 29 16.05 2.71 7.48
CA THR A 29 17.15 3.05 6.57
C THR A 29 17.20 4.52 6.18
N GLN A 30 16.29 5.34 6.71
CA GLN A 30 16.31 6.78 6.45
C GLN A 30 17.59 7.42 6.98
N SER A 31 18.17 8.33 6.21
CA SER A 31 19.41 9.04 6.57
C SER A 31 19.18 10.15 7.60
N ASP A 32 18.12 10.94 7.43
CA ASP A 32 17.73 12.02 8.33
C ASP A 32 16.20 12.03 8.54
N PRO A 33 15.70 11.64 9.72
CA PRO A 33 14.28 11.70 10.06
C PRO A 33 13.69 13.11 10.15
N SER A 34 14.52 14.14 10.26
CA SER A 34 14.08 15.53 10.34
C SER A 34 13.91 16.21 8.97
N ASP A 35 14.44 15.58 7.91
CA ASP A 35 14.31 16.09 6.55
C ASP A 35 12.88 15.88 6.02
N ARG A 36 12.19 16.98 5.74
CA ARG A 36 10.85 16.98 5.16
C ARG A 36 10.82 16.52 3.69
N ARG A 37 11.96 16.44 3.02
CA ARG A 37 12.10 15.97 1.63
C ARG A 37 12.67 14.56 1.56
N ASN A 38 12.67 13.85 2.68
CA ASN A 38 13.19 12.51 2.80
C ASN A 38 12.52 11.55 1.77
N PRO A 39 13.30 10.99 0.83
CA PRO A 39 12.74 10.16 -0.23
C PRO A 39 12.20 8.82 0.28
N GLU A 40 12.66 8.32 1.43
CA GLU A 40 12.15 7.11 2.09
C GLU A 40 10.73 7.33 2.60
N ILE A 41 10.47 8.48 3.23
CA ILE A 41 9.12 8.85 3.68
C ILE A 41 8.16 8.98 2.49
N LYS A 42 8.61 9.61 1.39
CA LYS A 42 7.80 9.69 0.17
C LYS A 42 7.44 8.30 -0.39
N LYS A 43 8.35 7.32 -0.31
CA LYS A 43 8.05 5.94 -0.71
C LYS A 43 7.00 5.31 0.21
N VAL A 44 7.08 5.55 1.53
CA VAL A 44 6.07 5.11 2.50
C VAL A 44 4.70 5.71 2.17
N GLU A 45 4.62 7.00 1.86
CA GLU A 45 3.38 7.66 1.47
C GLU A 45 2.76 7.05 0.20
N ILE A 46 3.59 6.74 -0.79
CA ILE A 46 3.14 6.08 -2.03
C ILE A 46 2.60 4.68 -1.73
N ILE A 47 3.32 3.89 -0.94
CA ILE A 47 2.90 2.53 -0.56
C ILE A 47 1.56 2.59 0.19
N GLY A 48 1.45 3.48 1.18
CA GLY A 48 0.23 3.69 1.94
C GLY A 48 -0.93 4.15 1.06
N GLY A 49 -0.68 5.07 0.13
CA GLY A 49 -1.67 5.56 -0.82
C GLY A 49 -2.20 4.47 -1.74
N VAL A 50 -1.32 3.64 -2.33
CA VAL A 50 -1.72 2.51 -3.18
C VAL A 50 -2.54 1.50 -2.38
N TRP A 51 -2.06 1.10 -1.20
CA TRP A 51 -2.76 0.15 -0.34
C TRP A 51 -4.15 0.66 0.05
N PHE A 52 -4.25 1.93 0.47
CA PHE A 52 -5.52 2.55 0.86
C PHE A 52 -6.55 2.54 -0.29
N HIS A 53 -6.15 2.91 -1.51
CA HIS A 53 -7.06 2.88 -2.65
C HIS A 53 -7.51 1.46 -3.00
N LEU A 54 -6.61 0.46 -2.89
CA LEU A 54 -6.99 -0.94 -3.10
C LEU A 54 -8.03 -1.41 -2.09
N VAL A 55 -7.92 -1.02 -0.80
CA VAL A 55 -8.94 -1.31 0.23
C VAL A 55 -10.30 -0.72 -0.15
N LEU A 56 -10.34 0.54 -0.58
CA LEU A 56 -11.60 1.19 -0.99
C LEU A 56 -12.23 0.51 -2.22
N ILE A 57 -11.41 0.16 -3.22
CA ILE A 57 -11.88 -0.53 -4.41
C ILE A 57 -12.44 -1.90 -4.06
N GLU A 58 -11.74 -2.66 -3.20
CA GLU A 58 -12.20 -3.98 -2.76
C GLU A 58 -13.55 -3.86 -2.04
N GLY A 59 -13.70 -2.90 -1.13
CA GLY A 59 -14.98 -2.65 -0.45
C GLY A 59 -16.14 -2.33 -1.41
N VAL A 60 -15.89 -1.60 -2.50
CA VAL A 60 -16.91 -1.37 -3.54
C VAL A 60 -17.22 -2.66 -4.30
N ILE A 61 -16.19 -3.40 -4.72
CA ILE A 61 -16.34 -4.63 -5.50
C ILE A 61 -17.06 -5.72 -4.70
N ALA A 62 -16.76 -5.87 -3.40
CA ALA A 62 -17.40 -6.82 -2.51
C ALA A 62 -18.92 -6.59 -2.38
N ASN A 63 -19.38 -5.34 -2.50
CA ASN A 63 -20.82 -5.00 -2.52
C ASN A 63 -21.50 -5.24 -3.87
N LEU A 64 -20.75 -5.59 -4.91
CA LEU A 64 -21.22 -5.77 -6.29
C LEU A 64 -21.12 -7.22 -6.80
N ILE A 65 -20.65 -8.15 -5.96
CA ILE A 65 -20.45 -9.58 -6.30
C ILE A 65 -21.57 -10.44 -5.72
#